data_AF-A0A2T2XXX0-F1
#
_entry.id   AF-A0A2T2XXX0-F1
#
_cell.length_a   1.000
_cell.length_b   1.000
_cell.length_c   1.000
_cell.angle_alpha   90.00
_cell.angle_beta   90.00
_cell.angle_gamma   90.00
#
_symmetry.space_group_name_H-M   'P 1'
#
loop_
_entity.id
_entity.type
_entity.pdbx_description
1 polymer ?
#
loop_
_entity_poly.entity_id
_entity_poly.type
_entity_poly.pdbx_seq_one_letter_code
_entity_poly.pdbx_strand_id
1 'polypeptide(L)'
;MQAWYLLYCKRGQLQRAQEHLERQAVNCLTPMITLEKMVRGKRTSVSEPLFPNYLFVEFDPEVIHTTTINATRGVSHFVRFGARPATVPSSVIHQLSIYQPEDITDPETPYPGDCVVITEGAFEGLKAIFAEPDGEARSMLLLNLLNKQVKQSVKNTDFRKA
;
A
#
# COMPACT_ATOMS: atom_id res chain seq x y z
N MET A 1 2.23 10.83 -18.44
CA MET A 1 3.22 10.79 -17.32
C MET A 1 2.96 9.55 -16.46
N GLN A 2 4.02 8.85 -16.04
CA GLN A 2 3.90 7.69 -15.14
C GLN A 2 3.41 8.12 -13.76
N ALA A 3 2.48 7.35 -13.21
CA ALA A 3 1.97 7.56 -11.87
C ALA A 3 1.70 6.21 -11.19
N TRP A 4 1.77 6.23 -9.86
CA TRP A 4 1.41 5.08 -9.04
C TRP A 4 -0.09 5.07 -8.78
N TYR A 5 -0.70 3.91 -8.98
CA TYR A 5 -2.11 3.66 -8.73
C TYR A 5 -2.25 2.47 -7.79
N LEU A 6 -3.41 2.41 -7.13
CA LEU A 6 -3.75 1.32 -6.23
C LEU A 6 -4.83 0.42 -6.86
N LEU A 7 -4.52 -0.86 -6.98
CA LEU A 7 -5.43 -1.91 -7.44
C LEU A 7 -5.91 -2.76 -6.26
N TYR A 8 -7.19 -3.15 -6.33
CA TYR A 8 -7.74 -4.23 -5.52
C TYR A 8 -7.81 -5.51 -6.37
N CYS A 9 -7.17 -6.56 -5.89
CA CYS A 9 -7.10 -7.89 -6.49
C CYS A 9 -8.18 -8.81 -5.91
N LYS A 10 -8.46 -9.90 -6.62
CA LYS A 10 -9.34 -10.96 -6.10
C LYS A 10 -8.63 -11.74 -5.00
N ARG A 11 -9.40 -12.18 -3.98
CA ARG A 11 -8.88 -12.99 -2.87
C ARG A 11 -8.09 -14.19 -3.39
N GLY A 12 -6.83 -14.31 -2.95
CA GLY A 12 -5.92 -15.38 -3.34
C GLY A 12 -5.36 -15.32 -4.77
N GLN A 13 -5.61 -14.23 -5.52
CA GLN A 13 -5.10 -14.05 -6.89
C GLN A 13 -4.08 -12.90 -7.00
N LEU A 14 -3.53 -12.43 -5.88
CA LEU A 14 -2.56 -11.33 -5.87
C LEU A 14 -1.29 -11.68 -6.68
N GLN A 15 -0.65 -12.81 -6.39
CA GLN A 15 0.54 -13.28 -7.16
C GLN A 15 0.22 -13.42 -8.65
N ARG A 16 -0.92 -14.02 -8.97
CA ARG A 16 -1.36 -14.17 -10.36
C ARG A 16 -1.55 -12.83 -11.05
N ALA A 17 -2.16 -11.85 -10.37
CA ALA A 17 -2.35 -10.51 -10.91
C ALA A 17 -1.00 -9.84 -11.17
N GLN A 18 -0.08 -9.94 -10.21
CA GLN A 18 1.28 -9.42 -10.34
C GLN A 18 2.00 -10.04 -11.55
N GLU A 19 2.04 -11.37 -11.67
CA GLU A 19 2.69 -12.04 -12.81
C GLU A 19 2.15 -11.57 -14.17
N HIS A 20 0.82 -11.40 -14.28
CA HIS A 20 0.22 -10.94 -15.53
C HIS A 20 0.50 -9.47 -15.84
N LEU A 21 0.63 -8.62 -14.81
CA LEU A 21 0.95 -7.21 -14.95
C LEU A 21 2.44 -7.02 -15.29
N GLU A 22 3.33 -7.78 -14.66
CA GLU A 22 4.76 -7.79 -14.99
C GLU A 22 5.00 -8.21 -16.43
N ARG A 23 4.24 -9.19 -16.95
CA ARG A 23 4.26 -9.57 -18.37
C ARG A 23 3.77 -8.48 -19.32
N GLN A 24 2.96 -7.53 -18.83
CA GLN A 24 2.51 -6.36 -19.57
C GLN A 24 3.47 -5.16 -19.44
N ALA A 25 4.66 -5.38 -18.86
CA ALA A 25 5.64 -4.33 -18.54
C ALA A 25 5.09 -3.24 -17.60
N VAL A 26 4.21 -3.64 -16.67
CA VAL A 26 3.68 -2.77 -15.62
C VAL A 26 4.46 -3.03 -14.34
N ASN A 27 5.04 -1.96 -13.78
CA ASN A 27 5.75 -2.04 -12.52
C ASN A 27 4.76 -2.33 -11.40
N CYS A 28 5.00 -3.39 -10.62
CA CYS A 28 4.14 -3.83 -9.55
C CYS A 28 4.90 -3.83 -8.23
N LEU A 29 4.26 -3.35 -7.17
CA LEU A 29 4.81 -3.39 -5.81
C LEU A 29 3.74 -3.88 -4.84
N THR A 30 4.10 -4.87 -4.03
CA THR A 30 3.32 -5.27 -2.86
C THR A 30 4.27 -5.32 -1.66
N PRO A 31 4.10 -4.47 -0.64
CA PRO A 31 4.91 -4.56 0.57
C PRO A 31 4.54 -5.85 1.31
N MET A 32 5.55 -6.66 1.62
CA MET A 32 5.42 -7.90 2.39
C MET A 32 5.88 -7.65 3.83
N ILE A 33 5.21 -8.25 4.79
CA ILE A 33 5.58 -8.18 6.21
C ILE A 33 5.70 -9.60 6.76
N THR A 34 6.70 -9.81 7.61
CA THR A 34 6.88 -11.05 8.36
C THR A 34 6.34 -10.83 9.76
N LEU A 35 5.26 -11.51 10.11
CA LEU A 35 4.63 -11.44 11.43
C LEU A 35 4.78 -12.78 12.15
N GLU A 36 5.12 -12.75 13.43
CA GLU A 36 5.02 -13.92 14.29
C GLU A 36 3.57 -14.14 14.69
N LYS A 37 2.95 -15.18 14.12
CA LYS A 37 1.57 -15.54 14.43
C LYS A 37 1.52 -16.89 15.15
N MET A 38 0.59 -17.01 16.10
CA MET A 38 0.33 -18.29 16.75
C MET A 38 -0.58 -19.14 15.85
N VAL A 39 0.02 -20.00 15.04
CA VAL A 39 -0.69 -20.90 14.13
C VAL A 39 -0.74 -22.28 14.76
N ARG A 40 -1.95 -22.78 15.02
CA ARG A 40 -2.17 -24.11 15.63
C ARG A 40 -1.36 -24.33 16.92
N GLY A 41 -1.26 -23.30 17.77
CA GLY A 41 -0.56 -23.34 19.05
C GLY A 41 0.97 -23.20 18.99
N LYS A 42 1.56 -23.01 17.80
CA LYS A 42 2.99 -22.74 17.63
C LYS A 42 3.22 -21.32 17.14
N ARG A 43 4.23 -20.63 17.67
CA ARG A 43 4.72 -19.36 17.09
C ARG A 43 5.38 -19.68 15.76
N THR A 44 4.87 -19.11 14.68
CA THR A 44 5.42 -19.30 13.34
C THR A 44 5.50 -17.94 12.68
N SER A 45 6.69 -17.61 12.17
CA SER A 45 6.89 -16.44 11.32
C SER A 45 6.20 -16.70 9.99
N VAL A 46 5.15 -15.95 9.72
CA VAL A 46 4.38 -16.01 8.47
C VAL A 46 4.67 -14.74 7.71
N SER A 47 5.15 -14.88 6.47
CA SER A 47 5.26 -13.77 5.53
C SER A 47 3.92 -13.61 4.80
N GLU A 48 3.31 -12.44 4.96
CA GLU A 48 2.05 -12.10 4.31
C GLU A 48 2.11 -10.68 3.73
N PRO A 49 1.30 -10.36 2.70
CA PRO A 49 1.22 -9.00 2.19
C PRO A 49 0.75 -8.06 3.30
N LEU A 50 1.44 -6.91 3.44
CA LEU A 50 1.08 -5.86 4.40
C LEU A 50 -0.34 -5.35 4.17
N PHE A 51 -0.76 -5.32 2.90
CA PHE A 51 -2.10 -4.95 2.47
C PHE A 51 -2.72 -6.10 1.68
N PRO A 52 -3.54 -6.95 2.32
CA PRO A 52 -4.14 -8.10 1.64
C PRO A 52 -4.99 -7.66 0.45
N ASN A 53 -4.74 -8.30 -0.69
CA ASN A 53 -5.44 -8.04 -1.94
C ASN A 53 -5.20 -6.63 -2.53
N TYR A 54 -4.26 -5.84 -2.01
CA TYR A 54 -3.89 -4.57 -2.64
C TYR A 54 -2.56 -4.69 -3.38
N LEU A 55 -2.51 -4.08 -4.56
CA LEU A 55 -1.33 -4.06 -5.41
C LEU A 55 -1.08 -2.63 -5.88
N PHE A 56 0.11 -2.11 -5.63
CA PHE A 56 0.52 -0.83 -6.18
C PHE A 56 1.08 -1.07 -7.58
N VAL A 57 0.63 -0.27 -8.54
CA VAL A 57 1.09 -0.37 -9.92
C VAL A 57 1.52 0.98 -10.43
N GLU A 58 2.64 1.02 -11.13
CA GLU A 58 3.13 2.21 -11.82
C GLU A 58 3.04 1.99 -13.32
N PHE A 59 2.28 2.86 -13.97
CA PHE A 59 2.16 2.86 -15.42
C PHE A 59 1.77 4.25 -15.91
N ASP A 60 1.95 4.43 -17.22
CA ASP A 60 1.49 5.61 -17.92
C ASP A 60 0.12 5.30 -18.58
N PRO A 61 -0.96 6.02 -18.21
CA PRO A 61 -2.29 5.76 -18.77
C PRO A 61 -2.41 6.07 -20.27
N GLU A 62 -1.49 6.84 -20.83
CA GLU A 62 -1.41 7.13 -22.27
C GLU A 62 -0.76 5.98 -23.05
N VAL A 63 0.12 5.20 -22.39
CA VAL A 63 0.76 4.02 -22.96
C VAL A 63 -0.09 2.76 -22.75
N ILE A 64 -0.52 2.52 -21.50
CA ILE A 64 -1.36 1.37 -21.14
C ILE A 64 -2.64 1.90 -20.53
N HIS A 65 -3.74 1.76 -21.28
CA HIS A 65 -5.02 2.26 -20.82
C HIS A 65 -5.47 1.56 -19.53
N THR A 66 -6.08 2.31 -18.61
CA THR A 66 -6.55 1.79 -17.31
C THR A 66 -7.50 0.60 -17.47
N THR A 67 -8.25 0.55 -18.58
CA THR A 67 -9.17 -0.57 -18.88
C THR A 67 -8.43 -1.89 -19.09
N THR A 68 -7.25 -1.85 -19.72
CA THR A 68 -6.41 -3.04 -19.94
C THR A 68 -5.94 -3.62 -18.62
N ILE A 69 -5.42 -2.76 -17.74
CA ILE A 69 -5.00 -3.14 -16.39
C ILE A 69 -6.18 -3.70 -15.58
N ASN A 70 -7.34 -3.06 -15.69
CA ASN A 70 -8.56 -3.51 -15.00
C ASN A 70 -9.08 -4.86 -15.52
N ALA A 71 -8.83 -5.18 -16.79
CA ALA A 71 -9.17 -6.45 -17.41
C ALA A 71 -8.14 -7.56 -17.13
N THR A 72 -7.02 -7.24 -16.50
CA THR A 72 -5.97 -8.21 -16.18
C THR A 72 -6.47 -9.29 -15.22
N ARG A 73 -6.10 -10.53 -15.50
CA ARG A 73 -6.58 -11.69 -14.75
C ARG A 73 -6.04 -11.67 -13.32
N GLY A 74 -6.96 -11.61 -12.35
CA GLY A 74 -6.63 -11.51 -10.92
C GLY A 74 -6.87 -10.12 -10.33
N VAL A 75 -7.01 -9.09 -11.17
CA VAL A 75 -7.46 -7.76 -10.76
C VAL A 75 -8.98 -7.77 -10.58
N SER A 76 -9.45 -7.05 -9.56
CA SER A 76 -10.88 -6.79 -9.36
C SER A 76 -11.25 -5.41 -9.86
N HIS A 77 -10.64 -4.36 -9.31
CA HIS A 77 -10.89 -2.98 -9.72
C HIS A 77 -9.79 -2.04 -9.23
N PHE A 78 -9.68 -0.87 -9.86
CA PHE A 78 -8.92 0.26 -9.30
C PHE A 78 -9.61 0.81 -8.06
N VAL A 79 -8.83 1.08 -7.02
CA VAL A 79 -9.28 1.89 -5.90
C VAL A 79 -9.58 3.29 -6.42
N ARG A 80 -10.73 3.84 -6.06
CA ARG A 80 -11.18 5.16 -6.52
C ARG A 80 -11.59 6.01 -5.34
N PHE A 81 -11.20 7.28 -5.37
CA PHE A 81 -11.73 8.30 -4.47
C PHE A 81 -12.65 9.21 -5.28
N GLY A 82 -13.96 8.95 -5.21
CA GLY A 82 -14.94 9.57 -6.10
C GLY A 82 -14.87 9.01 -7.52
N ALA A 83 -14.80 9.89 -8.53
CA ALA A 83 -14.87 9.49 -9.94
C ALA A 83 -13.52 9.01 -10.53
N ARG A 84 -12.39 9.33 -9.90
CA ARG A 84 -11.04 9.08 -10.43
C ARG A 84 -10.33 7.96 -9.67
N PRO A 85 -9.47 7.17 -10.34
CA PRO A 85 -8.61 6.22 -9.66
C PRO A 85 -7.69 6.93 -8.66
N ALA A 86 -7.46 6.30 -7.53
CA ALA A 86 -6.58 6.78 -6.49
C ALA A 86 -5.14 6.77 -7.01
N THR A 87 -4.52 7.94 -7.02
CA THR A 87 -3.09 8.09 -7.26
C THR A 87 -2.36 8.05 -5.93
N VAL A 88 -1.25 7.32 -5.90
CA VAL A 88 -0.37 7.22 -4.74
C VAL A 88 0.86 8.08 -5.02
N PRO A 89 1.26 8.99 -4.12
CA PRO A 89 2.51 9.72 -4.28
C PRO A 89 3.69 8.76 -4.27
N SER A 90 4.68 8.97 -5.14
CA SER A 90 5.92 8.18 -5.15
C SER A 90 6.64 8.21 -3.80
N SER A 91 6.53 9.30 -3.03
CA SER A 91 7.05 9.39 -1.65
C SER A 91 6.47 8.31 -0.72
N VAL A 92 5.16 8.01 -0.83
CA VAL A 92 4.51 6.96 -0.03
C VAL A 92 5.02 5.58 -0.46
N ILE A 93 5.15 5.36 -1.77
CA ILE A 93 5.67 4.10 -2.33
C ILE A 93 7.12 3.86 -1.90
N HIS A 94 7.97 4.87 -2.02
CA HIS A 94 9.37 4.83 -1.62
C HIS A 94 9.48 4.50 -0.13
N GLN A 95 8.64 5.12 0.70
CA GLN A 95 8.59 4.79 2.12
C GLN A 95 8.12 3.36 2.40
N LEU A 96 7.07 2.89 1.75
CA LEU A 96 6.61 1.50 1.88
C LEU A 96 7.68 0.50 1.41
N SER A 97 8.53 0.91 0.47
CA SER A 97 9.65 0.10 -0.03
C SER A 97 10.88 0.12 0.88
N ILE A 98 11.17 1.24 1.55
CA ILE A 98 12.28 1.36 2.51
C ILE A 98 11.91 0.75 3.86
N TYR A 99 10.64 0.80 4.24
CA TYR A 99 10.17 0.32 5.53
C TYR A 99 10.17 -1.22 5.54
N GLN A 100 11.35 -1.79 5.76
CA GLN A 100 11.55 -3.20 6.03
C GLN A 100 11.41 -3.41 7.55
N PRO A 101 10.57 -4.34 8.01
CA PRO A 101 10.42 -4.64 9.43
C PRO A 101 11.67 -5.28 10.07
N GLU A 102 12.79 -5.39 9.35
CA GLU A 102 14.04 -5.98 9.82
C GLU A 102 14.94 -5.01 10.59
N ASP A 103 14.68 -3.68 10.57
CA ASP A 103 15.56 -2.68 11.20
C ASP A 103 14.98 -2.05 12.49
N ILE A 104 14.40 -2.88 13.36
CA ILE A 104 14.21 -2.50 14.77
C ILE A 104 15.00 -3.48 15.65
N THR A 105 16.31 -3.51 15.42
CA THR A 105 17.26 -3.80 16.49
C THR A 105 18.14 -2.58 16.64
N ASP A 106 17.58 -1.55 17.26
CA ASP A 106 18.41 -0.49 17.83
C ASP A 106 19.21 -1.13 18.98
N PRO A 107 20.56 -0.99 19.02
CA PRO A 107 21.42 -1.62 20.01
C PRO A 107 21.26 -1.06 21.44
N GLU A 108 20.38 -0.08 21.66
CA GLU A 108 20.00 0.38 23.00
C GLU A 108 18.59 -0.15 23.35
N THR A 109 18.56 -1.43 23.72
CA THR A 109 17.41 -2.24 24.17
C THR A 109 16.15 -1.48 24.61
N PRO A 110 15.00 -1.85 24.03
CA PRO A 110 13.78 -2.00 24.82
C PRO A 110 13.13 -3.38 24.65
N TYR A 111 12.41 -3.79 25.70
CA TYR A 111 11.74 -5.08 25.85
C TYR A 111 10.62 -5.32 24.79
N PRO A 112 10.16 -6.59 24.61
CA PRO A 112 9.11 -6.93 23.66
C PRO A 112 7.80 -6.22 24.03
N GLY A 113 7.45 -5.18 23.28
CA GLY A 113 6.29 -4.33 23.52
C GLY A 113 6.47 -2.86 23.18
N ASP A 114 7.69 -2.39 22.90
CA ASP A 114 7.94 -0.95 22.74
C ASP A 114 7.89 -0.46 21.29
N CYS A 115 7.06 0.56 21.07
CA CYS A 115 6.72 1.14 19.78
C CYS A 115 7.49 2.44 19.56
N VAL A 116 8.66 2.39 18.92
CA VAL A 116 9.46 3.58 18.57
C VAL A 116 8.65 4.66 17.84
N VAL A 117 8.69 5.89 18.38
CA VAL A 117 7.77 6.99 18.11
C VAL A 117 8.34 7.92 17.04
N ILE A 118 7.64 8.05 15.91
CA ILE A 118 7.82 9.13 14.94
C ILE A 118 6.55 9.99 15.01
N THR A 119 6.71 11.23 15.46
CA THR A 119 5.64 12.09 16.02
C THR A 119 4.87 12.94 15.01
N GLU A 120 5.24 13.01 13.73
CA GLU A 120 4.63 14.00 12.82
C GLU A 120 4.45 13.53 11.36
N GLY A 121 3.26 13.80 10.79
CA GLY A 121 2.97 13.69 9.34
C GLY A 121 2.23 12.42 8.89
N ALA A 122 2.21 12.14 7.58
CA ALA A 122 1.62 10.92 6.98
C ALA A 122 2.19 9.60 7.56
N PHE A 123 3.27 9.70 8.32
CA PHE A 123 4.02 8.62 8.96
C PHE A 123 3.30 8.01 10.18
N GLU A 124 2.51 8.78 10.93
CA GLU A 124 1.75 8.26 12.08
C GLU A 124 0.72 7.21 11.64
N GLY A 125 0.06 7.45 10.50
CA GLY A 125 -0.89 6.50 9.94
C GLY A 125 -0.24 5.25 9.36
N LEU A 126 1.01 5.33 8.87
CA LEU A 126 1.78 4.15 8.46
C LEU A 126 2.12 3.27 9.68
N LYS A 127 2.56 3.86 10.80
CA LYS A 127 2.82 3.08 12.03
C LYS A 127 1.59 2.35 12.53
N ALA A 128 0.42 3.01 12.53
CA ALA A 128 -0.84 2.37 12.91
C ALA A 128 -1.18 1.18 11.99
N ILE A 129 -0.87 1.27 10.70
CA ILE A 129 -0.97 0.13 9.77
C ILE A 129 -0.03 -1.00 10.19
N PHE A 130 1.25 -0.72 10.47
CA PHE A 130 2.19 -1.79 10.82
C PHE A 130 1.87 -2.45 12.17
N ALA A 131 1.29 -1.73 13.13
CA ALA A 131 0.89 -2.25 14.43
C ALA A 131 -0.38 -3.11 14.40
N GLU A 132 -1.20 -2.98 13.36
CA GLU A 132 -2.49 -3.65 13.26
C GLU A 132 -2.32 -5.12 12.82
N PRO A 133 -2.73 -6.11 13.64
CA PRO A 133 -2.57 -7.53 13.30
C PRO A 133 -3.55 -7.98 12.20
N ASP A 134 -4.65 -7.26 12.00
CA ASP A 134 -5.66 -7.58 11.00
C ASP A 134 -5.34 -6.92 9.65
N GLY A 135 -5.23 -7.72 8.59
CA GLY A 135 -4.92 -7.23 7.25
C GLY A 135 -6.02 -6.36 6.62
N GLU A 136 -7.30 -6.64 6.91
CA GLU A 136 -8.41 -5.85 6.37
C GLU A 136 -8.43 -4.46 7.05
N ALA A 137 -8.20 -4.39 8.36
CA ALA A 137 -8.05 -3.14 9.10
C ALA A 137 -6.84 -2.32 8.61
N ARG A 138 -5.68 -2.95 8.38
CA ARG A 138 -4.51 -2.32 7.74
C ARG A 138 -4.83 -1.67 6.41
N SER A 139 -5.61 -2.37 5.59
CA SER A 139 -6.04 -1.87 4.30
C SER A 139 -6.96 -0.64 4.44
N MET A 140 -7.89 -0.66 5.40
CA MET A 140 -8.74 0.48 5.67
C MET A 140 -7.94 1.70 6.14
N LEU A 141 -6.94 1.50 7.01
CA LEU A 141 -6.04 2.56 7.47
C LEU A 141 -5.25 3.18 6.31
N LEU A 142 -4.74 2.36 5.38
CA LEU A 142 -4.08 2.85 4.16
C LEU A 142 -5.03 3.69 3.32
N LEU A 143 -6.24 3.20 3.05
CA LEU A 143 -7.24 3.93 2.27
C LEU A 143 -7.60 5.27 2.92
N ASN A 144 -7.72 5.30 4.24
CA ASN A 144 -7.97 6.53 5.00
C ASN A 144 -6.81 7.51 4.89
N LEU A 145 -5.57 7.02 4.99
CA LEU A 145 -4.35 7.81 4.82
C LEU A 145 -4.24 8.40 3.41
N LEU A 146 -4.49 7.59 2.38
CA LEU A 146 -4.51 8.04 0.99
C LEU A 146 -5.63 9.05 0.75
N ASN A 147 -6.85 8.81 1.25
CA ASN A 147 -7.97 9.74 1.12
C ASN A 147 -7.71 11.07 1.85
N LYS A 148 -7.11 11.05 3.04
CA LYS A 148 -6.75 12.26 3.80
C LYS A 148 -5.68 13.08 3.08
N GLN A 149 -4.66 12.43 2.53
CA GLN A 149 -3.64 13.10 1.71
C GLN A 149 -4.23 13.69 0.43
N VAL A 150 -5.12 12.97 -0.26
CA VAL A 150 -5.85 13.49 -1.43
C VAL A 150 -6.64 14.74 -1.05
N LYS A 151 -7.36 14.75 0.08
CA LYS A 151 -8.06 15.95 0.58
C LYS A 151 -7.13 17.11 0.91
N GLN A 152 -5.91 16.83 1.41
CA GLN A 152 -4.92 17.85 1.71
C GLN A 152 -4.31 18.44 0.43
N SER A 153 -4.04 17.63 -0.60
CA SER A 153 -3.62 18.11 -1.92
C SER A 153 -4.70 18.97 -2.59
N VAL A 154 -5.98 18.70 -2.30
CA VAL A 154 -7.12 19.48 -2.79
C VAL A 154 -7.39 20.75 -1.96
N LYS A 155 -6.62 21.05 -0.89
CA LYS A 155 -6.73 22.34 -0.18
C LYS A 155 -6.14 23.49 -1.03
N ASN A 156 -7.02 24.04 -1.88
CA ASN A 156 -7.10 25.41 -2.40
C ASN A 156 -5.93 26.35 -2.07
N THR A 157 -4.94 26.46 -2.97
CA THR A 157 -4.23 27.73 -3.16
C THR A 157 -3.96 28.07 -4.63
N ASP A 158 -4.74 27.55 -5.60
CA ASP A 158 -4.61 28.02 -6.99
C ASP A 158 -5.87 27.86 -7.85
N PHE A 159 -6.99 28.45 -7.41
CA PHE A 159 -8.08 28.73 -8.35
C PHE A 159 -8.43 30.22 -8.29
N ARG A 160 -7.72 31.03 -9.09
CA ARG A 160 -8.23 32.35 -9.48
C ARG A 160 -9.28 32.14 -10.57
N LYS A 161 -10.53 32.47 -10.22
CA LYS A 161 -11.61 32.61 -11.20
C LYS A 161 -11.36 33.90 -11.98
N ALA A 162 -11.32 33.80 -13.31
CA ALA A 162 -11.32 34.96 -14.21
C ALA A 162 -12.65 35.71 -14.12
#